data_AF-A0A8T2IZQ9-F1
#
_entry.id   AF-A0A8T2IZQ9-F1
#
_cell.length_a   1.000
_cell.length_b   1.000
_cell.length_c   1.000
_cell.angle_alpha   90.00
_cell.angle_beta   90.00
_cell.angle_gamma   90.00
#
_symmetry.space_group_name_H-M   'P 1'
#
loop_
_entity.id
_entity.type
_entity.pdbx_description
1 polymer ?
#
loop_
_entity_poly.entity_id
_entity_poly.type
_entity_poly.pdbx_seq_one_letter_code
_entity_poly.pdbx_strand_id
1 'polypeptide(L)'
;MVVSLLCSLVFSFGGMPAYMVLMRSLKPKEKALGLGLHLLASRVIGGIPSSVTFGALVDTTCMKWGFLKNGEIGACRMYETDMFRGVFNGLSVGVRVASYIPCVFVLLILKREAAQNKKVPPEIEMDVEERN
;
A
#
# COMPACT_ATOMS: atom_id res chain seq x y z
N MET A 1 9.29 17.55 1.60
CA MET A 1 10.01 17.33 0.33
C MET A 1 10.99 16.17 0.43
N VAL A 2 12.01 16.22 1.29
CA VAL A 2 12.97 15.10 1.46
C VAL A 2 12.28 13.78 1.83
N VAL A 3 11.36 13.81 2.81
CA VAL A 3 10.60 12.61 3.23
C VAL A 3 9.85 11.98 2.06
N SER A 4 9.09 12.78 1.31
CA SER A 4 8.32 12.30 0.15
C SER A 4 9.22 11.69 -0.94
N LEU A 5 10.40 12.25 -1.19
CA LEU A 5 11.36 11.71 -2.17
C LEU A 5 11.87 10.32 -1.73
N LEU A 6 12.31 10.20 -0.47
CA LEU A 6 12.76 8.92 0.08
C LEU A 6 11.65 7.87 0.06
N CYS A 7 10.42 8.25 0.43
CA CYS A 7 9.27 7.36 0.39
C CYS A 7 8.98 6.85 -1.02
N SER A 8 9.02 7.73 -2.03
CA SER A 8 8.81 7.37 -3.43
C SER A 8 9.90 6.44 -3.96
N LEU A 9 11.16 6.69 -3.62
CA LEU A 9 12.27 5.81 -4.01
C LEU A 9 12.05 4.39 -3.47
N VAL A 10 11.82 4.25 -2.15
CA VAL A 10 11.60 2.91 -1.57
C VAL A 10 10.36 2.24 -2.17
N PHE A 11 9.33 3.01 -2.53
CA PHE A 11 8.14 2.47 -3.20
C PHE A 11 8.43 1.95 -4.60
N SER A 12 9.15 2.72 -5.42
CA SER A 12 9.50 2.29 -6.77
C SER A 12 10.39 1.05 -6.75
N PHE A 13 11.43 1.03 -5.91
CA PHE A 13 12.34 -0.11 -5.82
C PHE A 13 11.68 -1.38 -5.29
N GLY A 14 10.72 -1.29 -4.37
CA GLY A 14 9.99 -2.46 -3.86
C GLY A 14 8.81 -2.87 -4.73
N GLY A 15 8.07 -1.90 -5.26
CA GLY A 15 6.83 -2.12 -6.01
C GLY A 15 7.06 -2.70 -7.40
N MET A 16 8.10 -2.23 -8.12
CA MET A 16 8.43 -2.75 -9.45
C MET A 16 8.74 -4.27 -9.46
N PRO A 17 9.68 -4.79 -8.64
CA PRO A 17 9.96 -6.23 -8.64
C PRO A 17 8.77 -7.05 -8.13
N ALA A 18 8.02 -6.55 -7.14
CA ALA A 18 6.80 -7.23 -6.68
C ALA A 18 5.75 -7.37 -7.80
N TYR A 19 5.53 -6.31 -8.57
CA TYR A 19 4.65 -6.33 -9.73
C TYR A 19 5.17 -7.27 -10.83
N MET A 20 6.49 -7.31 -11.06
CA MET A 20 7.11 -8.24 -12.01
C MET A 20 6.91 -9.71 -11.62
N VAL A 21 6.96 -10.03 -10.32
CA VAL A 21 6.66 -11.38 -9.82
C VAL A 21 5.18 -11.71 -10.04
N LEU A 22 4.26 -10.82 -9.66
CA LEU A 22 2.81 -10.99 -9.91
C LEU A 22 2.53 -11.31 -11.38
N MET A 23 3.18 -10.58 -12.29
CA MET A 23 3.03 -10.77 -13.73
C MET A 23 3.59 -12.09 -14.25
N ARG A 24 4.54 -12.72 -13.55
CA ARG A 24 5.08 -14.04 -13.90
C ARG A 24 4.29 -15.19 -13.30
N SER A 25 3.60 -14.96 -12.19
CA SER A 25 2.75 -15.97 -11.53
C SER A 25 1.40 -16.20 -12.23
N LEU A 26 0.98 -15.29 -13.12
CA LEU A 26 -0.31 -15.38 -13.82
C LEU A 26 -0.18 -16.05 -15.20
N LYS A 27 -1.13 -16.93 -15.53
CA LYS A 27 -1.25 -17.54 -16.86
C LYS A 27 -1.58 -16.47 -17.93
N PRO A 28 -1.08 -16.60 -19.17
CA PRO A 28 -1.28 -15.60 -20.22
C PRO A 28 -2.76 -15.26 -20.50
N LYS A 29 -3.64 -16.28 -20.44
CA LYS A 29 -5.08 -16.15 -20.74
C LYS A 29 -5.85 -15.35 -19.68
N GLU A 30 -5.38 -15.32 -18.44
CA GLU A 30 -6.07 -14.70 -17.29
C GLU A 30 -5.36 -13.43 -16.78
N LYS A 31 -4.24 -13.07 -17.42
CA LYS A 31 -3.37 -11.97 -16.99
C LYS A 31 -4.09 -10.63 -16.92
N ALA A 32 -4.89 -10.30 -17.94
CA ALA A 32 -5.65 -9.05 -18.00
C ALA A 32 -6.70 -8.97 -16.88
N LEU A 33 -7.38 -10.09 -16.60
CA LEU A 33 -8.37 -10.16 -15.53
C LEU A 33 -7.72 -10.01 -14.15
N GLY A 34 -6.60 -10.72 -13.90
CA GLY A 34 -5.87 -10.65 -12.64
C GLY A 34 -5.32 -9.24 -12.35
N LEU A 35 -4.77 -8.57 -13.37
CA LEU A 35 -4.32 -7.19 -13.25
C LEU A 35 -5.47 -6.21 -13.03
N GLY A 36 -6.59 -6.41 -13.73
CA GLY A 36 -7.80 -5.61 -13.55
C GLY A 36 -8.31 -5.70 -12.11
N LEU A 37 -8.37 -6.90 -11.54
CA LEU A 37 -8.77 -7.12 -10.16
C LEU A 37 -7.77 -6.52 -9.17
N HIS A 38 -6.47 -6.69 -9.40
CA HIS A 38 -5.43 -6.07 -8.57
C HIS A 38 -5.59 -4.54 -8.51
N LEU A 39 -5.78 -3.91 -9.67
CA LEU A 39 -6.01 -2.48 -9.76
C LEU A 39 -7.32 -2.08 -9.07
N LEU A 40 -8.43 -2.76 -9.33
CA LEU A 40 -9.70 -2.49 -8.68
C LEU A 40 -9.59 -2.56 -7.16
N ALA A 41 -9.02 -3.64 -6.64
CA ALA A 41 -8.80 -3.83 -5.21
C ALA A 41 -7.93 -2.72 -4.63
N SER A 42 -6.84 -2.35 -5.30
CA SER A 42 -5.97 -1.25 -4.84
C SER A 42 -6.68 0.09 -4.77
N ARG A 43 -7.64 0.36 -5.67
CA ARG A 43 -8.42 1.61 -5.68
C ARG A 43 -9.49 1.61 -4.61
N VAL A 44 -10.16 0.49 -4.40
CA VAL A 44 -11.19 0.35 -3.37
C VAL A 44 -10.58 0.43 -1.97
N ILE A 45 -9.45 -0.26 -1.74
CA ILE A 45 -8.81 -0.33 -0.43
C ILE A 45 -7.91 0.88 -0.15
N GLY A 46 -7.28 1.45 -1.19
CA GLY A 46 -6.35 2.56 -1.04
C GLY A 46 -6.95 3.88 -1.50
N GLY A 47 -7.32 3.97 -2.78
CA GLY A 47 -7.71 5.23 -3.43
C GLY A 47 -8.90 5.94 -2.77
N ILE A 48 -10.02 5.22 -2.60
CA ILE A 48 -11.26 5.78 -2.01
C ILE A 48 -11.06 6.19 -0.53
N PRO A 49 -10.56 5.33 0.37
CA PRO A 49 -10.37 5.73 1.75
C PRO A 49 -9.28 6.79 1.91
N SER A 50 -8.29 6.85 1.01
CA SER A 50 -7.29 7.91 1.02
C SER A 50 -7.92 9.27 0.79
N SER A 51 -8.79 9.44 -0.22
CA SER A 51 -9.42 10.74 -0.50
C SER A 51 -10.38 11.16 0.61
N VAL A 52 -11.14 10.22 1.17
CA VAL A 52 -12.08 10.50 2.29
C VAL A 52 -11.32 10.90 3.56
N THR A 53 -10.31 10.12 3.95
CA THR A 53 -9.51 10.41 5.15
C THR A 53 -8.72 11.70 4.98
N PHE A 54 -8.19 11.95 3.78
CA PHE A 54 -7.47 13.19 3.50
C PHE A 54 -8.38 14.41 3.58
N GLY A 55 -9.61 14.33 3.05
CA GLY A 55 -10.61 15.39 3.18
C GLY A 55 -10.93 15.68 4.65
N ALA A 56 -11.22 14.64 5.43
CA ALA A 56 -11.49 14.80 6.86
C ALA A 56 -10.30 15.36 7.64
N LEU A 57 -9.06 14.97 7.30
CA LEU A 57 -7.84 15.49 7.93
C LEU A 57 -7.60 16.96 7.61
N VAL A 58 -7.86 17.40 6.38
CA VAL A 58 -7.78 18.83 6.01
C VAL A 58 -8.74 19.66 6.86
N ASP A 59 -9.95 19.15 7.08
CA ASP A 59 -10.95 19.85 7.90
C ASP A 59 -10.51 20.00 9.37
N THR A 60 -9.68 19.09 9.89
CA THR A 60 -9.12 19.23 11.25
C THR A 60 -8.15 20.40 11.41
N THR A 61 -7.56 20.89 10.31
CA THR A 61 -6.65 22.04 10.34
C THR A 61 -7.35 23.37 10.09
N CYS A 62 -8.67 23.37 10.06
CA CYS A 62 -9.46 24.56 9.87
C CYS A 62 -9.36 25.51 11.06
N MET A 63 -8.90 26.74 10.81
CA MET A 63 -8.86 27.83 11.80
C MET A 63 -10.15 28.66 11.75
N LYS A 64 -10.78 28.78 10.58
CA LYS A 64 -11.99 29.59 10.40
C LYS A 64 -12.93 28.97 9.37
N TRP A 65 -14.06 28.48 9.86
CA TRP A 65 -15.17 27.99 9.05
C TRP A 65 -15.85 29.13 8.29
N GLY A 66 -16.22 28.87 7.04
CA GLY A 66 -17.15 29.72 6.29
C GLY A 66 -18.58 29.44 6.72
N PHE A 67 -19.45 30.44 6.62
CA PHE A 67 -20.90 30.28 6.83
C PHE A 67 -21.64 30.65 5.56
N LEU A 68 -22.67 29.87 5.21
CA LEU A 68 -23.58 30.18 4.12
C LEU A 68 -24.55 31.30 4.53
N LYS A 69 -25.26 31.89 3.55
CA LYS A 69 -26.25 32.96 3.79
C LYS A 69 -27.40 32.51 4.70
N ASN A 70 -27.66 31.21 4.78
CA ASN A 70 -28.66 30.58 5.64
C ASN A 70 -28.11 30.20 7.04
N GLY A 71 -26.86 30.55 7.36
CA GLY A 71 -26.24 30.28 8.67
C GLY A 71 -25.63 28.89 8.82
N GLU A 72 -25.72 28.03 7.79
CA GLU A 72 -25.09 26.69 7.83
C GLU A 72 -23.57 26.77 7.68
N ILE A 73 -22.85 25.80 8.27
CA ILE A 73 -21.40 25.67 8.14
C ILE A 73 -21.08 25.31 6.69
N GLY A 74 -20.27 26.14 6.05
CA GLY A 74 -19.76 25.92 4.70
C GLY A 74 -18.31 25.47 4.70
N ALA A 75 -17.65 25.57 3.55
CA ALA A 75 -16.24 25.22 3.41
C ALA A 75 -15.35 26.10 4.32
N CYS A 76 -14.27 25.50 4.83
CA CYS A 76 -13.28 26.23 5.61
C CYS A 76 -12.52 27.24 4.71
N ARG A 77 -12.30 28.45 5.24
CA ARG A 77 -11.63 29.55 4.51
C ARG A 77 -10.15 29.68 4.80
N MET A 78 -9.73 29.36 6.03
CA MET A 78 -8.36 29.54 6.51
C MET A 78 -7.90 28.26 7.21
N TYR A 79 -6.80 27.70 6.73
CA TYR A 79 -6.18 26.48 7.25
C TYR A 79 -4.83 26.80 7.88
N GLU A 80 -4.52 26.11 8.97
CA GLU A 80 -3.21 26.19 9.62
C GLU A 80 -2.19 25.33 8.85
N THR A 81 -1.13 25.97 8.33
CA THR A 81 -0.24 25.36 7.35
C THR A 81 0.77 24.40 7.97
N ASP A 82 1.22 24.66 9.20
CA ASP A 82 2.25 23.86 9.85
C ASP A 82 1.66 22.54 10.38
N MET A 83 0.48 22.59 10.99
CA MET A 83 -0.27 21.39 11.36
C MET A 83 -0.69 20.60 10.12
N PHE A 84 -1.12 21.25 9.04
CA PHE A 84 -1.40 20.55 7.78
C PHE A 84 -0.18 19.79 7.25
N ARG A 85 1.01 20.40 7.27
CA ARG A 85 2.27 19.73 6.88
C ARG A 85 2.61 18.55 7.78
N GLY A 86 2.42 18.71 9.10
CA GLY A 86 2.66 17.66 10.08
C GLY A 86 1.75 16.45 9.87
N VAL A 87 0.44 16.70 9.74
CA VAL A 87 -0.58 15.68 9.49
C VAL A 87 -0.35 14.98 8.15
N PHE A 88 -0.07 15.73 7.08
CA PHE A 88 0.22 15.18 5.75
C PHE A 88 1.42 14.22 5.77
N ASN A 89 2.53 14.66 6.35
CA ASN A 89 3.73 13.84 6.45
C ASN A 89 3.54 12.66 7.39
N GLY A 90 2.87 12.85 8.53
CA GLY A 90 2.57 11.80 9.49
C GLY A 90 1.72 10.68 8.88
N LEU A 91 0.65 11.03 8.19
CA LEU A 91 -0.19 10.06 7.47
C LEU A 91 0.60 9.32 6.40
N SER A 92 1.40 10.04 5.60
CA SER A 92 2.23 9.45 4.55
C SER A 92 3.22 8.43 5.10
N VAL A 93 3.90 8.76 6.20
CA VAL A 93 4.84 7.85 6.88
C VAL A 93 4.10 6.68 7.51
N GLY A 94 2.97 6.93 8.18
CA GLY A 94 2.17 5.89 8.84
C GLY A 94 1.69 4.82 7.85
N VAL A 95 1.11 5.23 6.72
CA VAL A 95 0.67 4.31 5.65
C VAL A 95 1.85 3.51 5.09
N ARG A 96 3.03 4.14 4.98
CA ARG A 96 4.25 3.47 4.49
C ARG A 96 4.73 2.40 5.46
N VAL A 97 4.81 2.71 6.75
CA VAL A 97 5.22 1.78 7.81
C VAL A 97 4.25 0.60 7.87
N ALA A 98 2.94 0.87 7.82
CA ALA A 98 1.92 -0.17 7.79
C ALA A 98 2.07 -1.09 6.57
N SER A 99 2.47 -0.56 5.42
CA SER A 99 2.71 -1.34 4.20
C SER A 99 3.88 -2.32 4.32
N TYR A 100 4.87 -2.05 5.18
CA TYR A 100 6.00 -2.99 5.38
C TYR A 100 5.63 -4.18 6.27
N ILE A 101 4.57 -4.09 7.08
CA ILE A 101 4.11 -5.19 7.94
C ILE A 101 3.82 -6.48 7.16
N PRO A 102 2.97 -6.47 6.11
CA PRO A 102 2.72 -7.67 5.32
C PRO A 102 3.96 -8.16 4.57
N CYS A 103 4.83 -7.24 4.11
CA CYS A 103 6.10 -7.63 3.49
C CYS A 103 7.00 -8.41 4.45
N VAL A 104 7.17 -7.91 5.68
CA VAL A 104 7.95 -8.61 6.72
C VAL A 104 7.30 -9.95 7.03
N PHE A 105 5.98 -10.01 7.16
CA PHE A 105 5.26 -11.26 7.42
C PHE A 105 5.49 -12.31 6.33
N VAL A 106 5.36 -11.93 5.06
CA VAL A 106 5.64 -12.81 3.91
C VAL A 106 7.11 -13.27 3.92
N LEU A 107 8.06 -12.37 4.17
CA LEU A 107 9.47 -12.74 4.26
C LEU A 107 9.74 -13.72 5.41
N LEU A 108 9.07 -13.57 6.55
CA LEU A 108 9.19 -14.51 7.66
C LEU A 108 8.63 -15.90 7.29
N ILE A 109 7.50 -15.96 6.57
CA ILE A 109 6.94 -17.21 6.06
C ILE A 109 7.93 -17.85 5.08
N LEU A 110 8.39 -17.13 4.07
CA LEU A 110 9.34 -17.65 3.08
C LEU A 110 10.65 -18.14 3.72
N LYS A 111 11.16 -17.45 4.74
CA LYS A 111 12.33 -17.90 5.49
C LYS A 111 12.06 -19.16 6.31
N ARG A 112 10.85 -19.32 6.87
CA ARG A 112 10.44 -20.56 7.55
C ARG A 112 10.37 -21.71 6.57
N GLU A 113 9.71 -21.53 5.43
CA GLU A 113 9.63 -22.54 4.37
C GLU A 113 11.02 -22.94 3.88
N ALA A 114 11.91 -21.97 3.58
CA ALA A 114 13.28 -22.26 3.16
C ALA A 114 14.10 -23.02 4.22
N ALA A 115 13.89 -22.72 5.51
CA ALA A 115 14.54 -23.43 6.60
C ALA A 115 14.01 -24.86 6.79
N GLN A 116 12.72 -25.10 6.49
CA GLN A 116 12.14 -26.45 6.47
C GLN A 116 12.59 -27.23 5.22
N ASN A 117 12.59 -26.60 4.05
CA ASN A 117 13.05 -27.21 2.79
C ASN A 117 14.53 -27.61 2.89
N LYS A 118 15.38 -26.82 3.55
CA LYS A 118 16.78 -27.20 3.81
C LYS A 118 16.92 -28.47 4.68
N LYS A 119 15.89 -28.83 5.47
CA LYS A 119 15.87 -30.05 6.28
C LYS A 119 15.32 -31.26 5.54
N VAL A 120 14.62 -31.06 4.41
CA VAL A 120 14.16 -32.13 3.51
C VAL A 120 15.33 -32.48 2.57
N PRO A 121 15.92 -33.69 2.63
CA PRO A 121 16.99 -34.07 1.71
C PRO A 121 16.47 -34.12 0.26
N PRO A 122 17.28 -33.70 -0.74
CA PRO A 122 16.89 -33.57 -2.16
C PRO A 122 16.51 -34.89 -2.85
N GLU A 123 16.52 -36.02 -2.16
CA GLU A 123 16.15 -37.33 -2.70
C GLU A 123 14.62 -37.50 -2.83
N ILE A 124 13.82 -36.76 -2.05
CA ILE A 124 12.36 -36.89 -2.04
C ILE A 124 11.66 -36.09 -3.18
N GLU A 125 12.29 -35.02 -3.70
CA GLU A 125 11.72 -34.23 -4.80
C GLU A 125 11.84 -34.93 -6.16
N MET A 126 12.81 -35.83 -6.35
CA MET A 126 12.93 -36.64 -7.56
C MET A 126 11.88 -37.77 -7.63
N ASP A 127 11.43 -38.31 -6.49
CA ASP A 127 10.43 -39.40 -6.45
C ASP A 127 8.99 -38.96 -6.77
N VAL A 128 8.68 -37.65 -6.67
CA VAL A 128 7.32 -37.12 -6.92
C VAL A 128 7.12 -36.76 -8.39
N GLU A 129 8.16 -36.28 -9.09
CA GLU A 129 8.11 -35.98 -10.53
C GLU A 129 8.13 -37.27 -11.38
N GLU A 130 8.73 -38.38 -10.91
CA GLU A 130 8.72 -39.66 -11.64
C GLU A 130 7.38 -40.43 -11.51
N ARG A 131 6.47 -40.00 -10.63
CA ARG A 131 5.17 -40.67 -10.38
C ARG A 131 3.93 -39.89 -10.90
N ASN A 132 4.09 -38.72 -11.54
CA ASN A 132 2.95 -37.90 -11.99
C ASN A 132 3.00 -37.58 -13.49
#